data_AF-A0A952X709-F1
#
_entry.id   AF-A0A952X709-F1
#
_cell.length_a   1.000
_cell.length_b   1.000
_cell.length_c   1.000
_cell.angle_alpha   90.00
_cell.angle_beta   90.00
_cell.angle_gamma   90.00
#
_symmetry.space_group_name_H-M   'P 1'
#
loop_
_entity.id
_entity.type
_entity.pdbx_description
1 polymer ?
#
loop_
_entity_poly.entity_id
_entity_poly.type
_entity_poly.pdbx_seq_one_letter_code
_entity_poly.pdbx_strand_id
1 'polypeptide(L)' 'MLPFIFAVSIVNVCPVDKPLECCVTCQAHYFVCKDRSDSLSEELGCLRQKNKCQGECPVDYDDEETAPE' A
#
# COMPACT_ATOMS: atom_id res chain seq x y z
N MET A 1 15.57 -23.57 20.87
CA MET A 1 16.62 -22.84 20.13
C MET A 1 15.99 -22.28 18.87
N LEU A 2 16.05 -20.95 18.77
CA LEU A 2 15.68 -20.03 17.68
C LEU A 2 14.22 -20.01 17.18
N PRO A 3 13.65 -18.80 17.07
CA PRO A 3 12.22 -18.57 17.10
C PRO A 3 11.65 -18.68 15.68
N PHE A 4 10.49 -19.31 15.58
CA PHE A 4 9.57 -18.98 14.50
C PHE A 4 9.23 -17.51 14.66
N ILE A 5 9.91 -16.67 13.89
CA ILE A 5 9.54 -15.28 13.64
C ILE A 5 8.17 -15.38 12.98
N PHE A 6 7.14 -15.42 13.82
CA PHE A 6 5.76 -15.33 13.40
C PHE A 6 5.69 -14.09 12.53
N ALA A 7 5.32 -14.35 11.28
CA ALA A 7 5.19 -13.41 10.21
C ALA A 7 4.80 -12.04 10.75
N VAL A 8 5.73 -11.09 10.66
CA VAL A 8 5.33 -9.70 10.55
C VAL A 8 4.60 -9.66 9.23
N SER A 9 3.30 -9.95 9.27
CA SER A 9 2.35 -9.48 8.28
C SER A 9 2.47 -7.97 8.38
N ILE A 10 3.48 -7.41 7.70
CA ILE A 10 3.48 -6.04 7.22
C ILE A 10 2.38 -6.05 6.16
N VAL A 11 1.14 -6.21 6.61
CA VAL A 11 -0.01 -5.77 5.87
C VAL A 11 0.24 -4.28 5.82
N ASN A 12 0.80 -3.82 4.70
CA ASN A 12 0.66 -2.44 4.27
C ASN A 12 -0.83 -2.30 4.01
N VAL A 13 -1.57 -2.11 5.10
CA VAL A 13 -3.02 -2.02 5.16
C VAL A 13 -3.37 -0.88 4.21
N CYS A 14 -3.98 -1.22 3.09
CA CYS A 14 -4.64 -0.24 2.25
C CYS A 14 -5.60 0.54 3.17
N PRO A 15 -5.56 1.88 3.19
CA PRO A 15 -6.52 2.64 3.98
C PRO A 15 -7.92 2.23 3.52
N VAL A 16 -8.84 1.99 4.46
CA VAL A 16 -10.19 1.46 4.19
C VAL A 16 -10.94 2.34 3.20
N ASP A 17 -10.65 3.64 3.22
CA ASP A 17 -11.29 4.66 2.39
C ASP A 17 -10.66 4.79 0.99
N LYS A 18 -9.79 3.86 0.56
CA LYS A 18 -9.10 3.94 -0.74
C LYS A 18 -9.45 2.73 -1.62
N PRO A 19 -9.57 2.93 -2.95
CA PRO A 19 -9.86 1.85 -3.87
C PRO A 19 -8.75 0.80 -3.81
N LEU A 20 -9.19 -0.47 -3.70
CA LEU A 20 -8.32 -1.64 -3.71
C LEU A 20 -7.40 -1.65 -4.94
N GLU A 21 -7.90 -1.26 -6.11
CA GLU A 21 -7.11 -1.20 -7.35
C GLU A 21 -5.91 -0.27 -7.23
N CYS A 22 -6.09 0.91 -6.62
CA CYS A 22 -5.01 1.87 -6.45
C CYS A 22 -3.96 1.36 -5.46
N CYS A 23 -4.40 0.76 -4.35
CA CYS A 23 -3.49 0.15 -3.38
C CYS A 23 -2.69 -1.01 -3.96
N VAL A 24 -3.32 -1.93 -4.70
CA VAL A 24 -2.65 -3.06 -5.35
C VAL A 24 -1.61 -2.56 -6.35
N THR A 25 -1.95 -1.51 -7.12
CA THR A 25 -1.02 -0.88 -8.06
C THR A 25 0.19 -0.28 -7.34
N CYS A 26 -0.04 0.56 -6.32
CA CYS A 26 1.04 1.14 -5.52
C CYS A 26 1.91 0.07 -4.85
N GLN A 27 1.31 -1.03 -4.41
CA GLN A 27 2.02 -2.16 -3.80
C GLN A 27 2.85 -2.94 -4.83
N ALA A 28 2.35 -3.15 -6.05
CA ALA A 28 3.11 -3.74 -7.14
C ALA A 28 4.35 -2.90 -7.49
N HIS A 29 4.19 -1.57 -7.55
CA HIS A 29 5.32 -0.64 -7.74
C HIS A 29 6.35 -0.73 -6.61
N TYR A 30 5.90 -0.85 -5.36
CA TYR A 30 6.79 -1.08 -4.23
C TYR A 30 7.59 -2.38 -4.36
N PHE A 31 6.95 -3.48 -4.76
CA PHE A 31 7.66 -4.76 -4.93
C PHE A 31 8.71 -4.69 -6.04
N VAL A 32 8.39 -4.07 -7.18
CA VAL A 32 9.36 -3.87 -8.27
C VAL A 32 10.52 -2.97 -7.82
N CYS A 33 10.23 -1.92 -7.06
CA CYS A 33 11.26 -1.01 -6.54
C CYS A 33 12.15 -1.72 -5.51
N LYS A 34 11.55 -2.49 -4.60
CA LYS A 34 12.26 -3.28 -3.59
C LYS A 34 13.15 -4.36 -4.21
N ASP A 35 12.67 -5.05 -5.23
CA ASP A 35 13.43 -6.09 -5.94
C ASP A 35 14.68 -5.53 -6.63
N ARG A 36 14.66 -4.24 -6.98
CA ARG A 36 15.79 -3.50 -7.56
C ARG A 36 16.62 -2.72 -6.54
N SER A 37 16.26 -2.77 -5.26
CA SER A 37 16.96 -2.03 -4.21
C SER A 37 18.06 -2.90 -3.63
N ASP A 38 19.31 -2.44 -3.74
CA ASP A 38 20.47 -3.15 -3.19
C ASP A 38 20.81 -2.72 -1.75
N SER A 39 20.10 -1.70 -1.24
CA SER A 39 20.34 -1.12 0.08
C SER A 39 19.06 -0.86 0.88
N LEU A 40 19.19 -0.91 2.20
CA LEU A 40 18.12 -0.55 3.15
C LEU A 40 17.59 0.88 2.93
N SER A 41 18.47 1.80 2.51
CA SER A 41 18.11 3.18 2.19
C SER A 41 17.20 3.28 0.96
N GLU A 42 17.47 2.48 -0.07
CA GLU A 42 16.62 2.39 -1.26
C GLU A 42 15.29 1.72 -0.95
N GLU A 43 15.28 0.64 -0.15
CA GLU A 43 14.04 0.00 0.28
C GLU A 43 13.13 0.98 1.06
N LEU A 44 13.72 1.79 1.95
CA LEU A 44 13.01 2.87 2.65
C LEU A 44 12.48 3.95 1.68
N GLY A 45 13.23 4.24 0.62
CA GLY A 45 12.80 5.11 -0.48
C GLY A 45 11.56 4.55 -1.20
N CYS A 46 11.60 3.29 -1.59
CA CYS A 46 10.47 2.57 -2.19
C CYS A 46 9.25 2.56 -1.27
N LEU A 47 9.46 2.37 0.04
CA LEU A 47 8.38 2.38 1.03
C LEU A 47 7.71 3.77 1.14
N ARG A 48 8.51 4.85 1.15
CA ARG A 48 7.99 6.23 1.13
C ARG A 48 7.20 6.50 -0.14
N GLN A 49 7.69 6.04 -1.29
CA GLN A 49 7.01 6.21 -2.57
C GLN A 49 5.68 5.46 -2.60
N LYS A 50 5.62 4.25 -2.04
CA LYS A 50 4.37 3.50 -1.86
C LYS A 50 3.35 4.28 -1.04
N ASN A 51 3.76 4.81 0.12
CA ASN A 51 2.87 5.56 1.00
C ASN A 51 2.38 6.86 0.33
N LYS A 52 3.24 7.52 -0.45
CA LYS A 52 2.85 8.70 -1.24
C LYS A 52 1.79 8.32 -2.29
N CYS A 53 2.04 7.26 -3.05
CA CYS A 53 1.10 6.73 -4.05
C CYS A 53 -0.26 6.40 -3.42
N GLN A 54 -0.28 5.75 -2.25
CA GLN A 54 -1.51 5.46 -1.50
C GLN A 54 -2.22 6.72 -0.96
N GLY A 55 -1.47 7.78 -0.64
CA GLY A 55 -2.03 9.08 -0.24
C GLY A 55 -2.68 9.84 -1.40
N GLU A 56 -2.14 9.66 -2.61
CA GLU A 56 -2.65 10.24 -3.86
C GLU A 56 -3.80 9.42 -4.47
N CYS A 57 -4.04 8.19 -4.00
CA CYS A 57 -5.20 7.41 -4.39
C CYS A 57 -6.50 8.19 -4.12
N PRO A 58 -7.49 8.16 -5.03
CA PRO A 58 -8.78 8.76 -4.76
C PRO A 58 -9.41 8.12 -3.52
N VAL A 59 -10.25 8.86 -2.80
CA VAL A 59 -11.06 8.25 -1.74
C VAL A 59 -12.20 7.51 -2.44
N ASP A 60 -12.43 6.25 -2.07
CA ASP A 60 -13.64 5.54 -2.44
C ASP A 60 -14.77 6.21 -1.66
N TYR A 61 -15.33 7.27 -2.24
CA TYR A 61 -16.64 7.71 -1.84
C TYR A 61 -17.56 6.65 -2.40
N ASP A 62 -18.06 5.75 -1.56
CA ASP A 62 -19.35 5.12 -1.81
C ASP A 62 -20.34 6.27 -1.97
N ASP A 63 -20.51 6.75 -3.21
CA ASP A 63 -21.69 7.49 -3.63
C ASP A 63 -22.86 6.50 -3.51
N GLU A 64 -23.31 6.25 -2.27
CA GLU A 64 -24.71 5.98 -2.02
C GLU A 64 -25.46 7.24 -2.46
N GLU A 65 -25.76 7.27 -3.76
CA GLU A 65 -26.78 8.11 -4.38
C GLU A 65 -28.10 7.84 -3.66
N THR A 66 -28.30 8.46 -2.50
CA THR A 66 -29.63 8.66 -1.95
C THR A 66 -30.15 9.94 -2.59
N ALA A 67 -30.60 9.83 -3.84
CA ALA A 67 -31.54 10.78 -4.41
C ALA A 67 -32.94 10.44 -3.85
N PRO A 68 -33.52 11.22 -2.92
CA PRO A 68 -34.94 11.07 -2.66
C PRO A 68 -35.73 11.63 -3.87
N GLU A 69 -36.49 10.74 -4.51
CA GLU A 69 -37.56 11.08 -5.45
C GLU A 69 -38.62 12.01 -4.85
#